data_AF-A0A920P754-F1
#
_entry.id   AF-A0A920P754-F1
#
_cell.length_a   1.000
_cell.length_b   1.000
_cell.length_c   1.000
_cell.angle_alpha   90.00
_cell.angle_beta   90.00
_cell.angle_gamma   90.00
#
_symmetry.space_group_name_H-M   'P 1'
#
loop_
_entity.id
_entity.type
_entity.pdbx_description
1 polymer ?
#
loop_
_entity_poly.entity_id
_entity_poly.type
_entity_poly.pdbx_seq_one_letter_code
_entity_poly.pdbx_strand_id
1 'polypeptide(L)'
;MFQPHVALSDKLYKLLAICFVICIPVIIVSATVLIAFNTDSVYTRGFEKYSISQKTGISSSELLNISKDLQKYFNNDKELLDTKA
;
A
#
# COMPACT_ATOMS: atom_id res chain seq x y z
N MET A 1 7.99 -52.15 5.31
CA MET A 1 6.71 -51.43 5.36
C MET A 1 7.00 -49.95 5.10
N PHE A 2 6.96 -49.51 3.84
CA PHE A 2 7.15 -48.10 3.48
C PHE A 2 5.88 -47.34 3.91
N GLN A 3 6.02 -46.27 4.69
CA GLN A 3 4.89 -45.50 5.23
C GLN A 3 4.72 -44.21 4.38
N PRO A 4 3.96 -44.24 3.26
CA PRO A 4 3.83 -43.09 2.36
C PRO A 4 3.06 -41.90 2.96
N HIS A 5 2.22 -42.14 3.97
CA HIS A 5 1.39 -41.11 4.59
C HIS A 5 2.20 -40.08 5.40
N VAL A 6 3.32 -40.51 6.02
CA VAL A 6 4.20 -39.62 6.80
C VAL A 6 4.95 -38.67 5.86
N ALA A 7 5.47 -39.19 4.74
CA ALA A 7 6.21 -38.40 3.76
C ALA A 7 5.36 -37.35 3.03
N LEU A 8 4.06 -37.61 2.82
CA LEU A 8 3.13 -36.62 2.26
C LEU A 8 2.90 -35.46 3.25
N SER A 9 2.74 -35.79 4.53
CA SER A 9 2.60 -34.82 5.62
C SER A 9 3.85 -33.94 5.75
N ASP A 10 5.05 -34.53 5.69
CA ASP A 10 6.31 -33.79 5.76
C ASP A 10 6.49 -32.79 4.61
N LYS A 11 6.08 -33.18 3.39
CA LYS A 11 6.10 -32.28 2.23
C LYS A 11 5.11 -31.12 2.41
N LEU A 12 3.92 -31.39 2.93
CA LEU A 12 2.92 -30.37 3.23
C LEU A 12 3.43 -29.39 4.29
N TYR A 13 4.01 -29.87 5.40
CA TYR A 13 4.59 -29.01 6.44
C TYR A 13 5.71 -28.12 5.89
N LYS A 14 6.60 -28.68 5.05
CA LYS A 14 7.65 -27.88 4.40
C LYS A 14 7.08 -26.81 3.48
N LEU A 15 6.05 -27.13 2.68
CA LEU A 15 5.37 -26.15 1.83
C LEU A 15 4.75 -25.02 2.66
N LEU A 16 4.03 -25.37 3.73
CA LEU A 16 3.41 -24.40 4.63
C LEU A 16 4.45 -23.51 5.32
N ALA A 17 5.59 -24.07 5.75
CA ALA A 17 6.68 -23.31 6.34
C ALA A 17 7.27 -22.30 5.34
N ILE A 18 7.49 -22.71 4.09
CA ILE A 18 7.97 -21.81 3.03
C ILE A 18 6.96 -20.69 2.78
N CYS A 19 5.66 -21.03 2.61
CA CYS A 19 4.61 -20.05 2.44
C CYS A 19 4.55 -19.06 3.62
N PHE A 20 4.67 -19.55 4.85
CA PHE A 20 4.66 -18.70 6.04
C PHE A 20 5.84 -17.72 6.06
N VAL A 21 7.05 -18.21 5.78
CA VAL A 21 8.26 -17.38 5.72
C VAL A 21 8.18 -16.32 4.62
N ILE A 22 7.55 -16.63 3.48
CA ILE A 22 7.35 -15.68 2.37
C ILE A 22 6.21 -14.70 2.67
N CYS A 23 5.15 -15.14 3.35
CA CYS A 23 4.03 -14.28 3.70
C CYS A 23 4.46 -13.12 4.61
N ILE A 24 5.41 -13.34 5.53
CA ILE A 24 5.90 -12.29 6.42
C ILE A 24 6.43 -11.07 5.66
N PRO A 25 7.45 -11.16 4.78
CA PRO A 25 7.95 -10.00 4.03
C PRO A 25 6.89 -9.44 3.08
N VAL A 26 6.05 -10.29 2.47
CA VAL A 26 4.96 -9.82 1.60
C VAL A 26 3.98 -8.94 2.36
N ILE A 27 3.55 -9.37 3.55
CA ILE A 27 2.65 -8.60 4.42
C ILE A 27 3.33 -7.31 4.87
N ILE A 28 4.60 -7.35 5.27
CA ILE A 28 5.34 -6.16 5.70
C ILE A 28 5.41 -5.12 4.58
N VAL A 29 5.79 -5.53 3.38
CA VAL A 29 5.86 -4.62 2.21
C VAL A 29 4.47 -4.08 1.89
N SER A 30 3.45 -4.94 1.87
CA SER A 30 2.07 -4.54 1.55
C SER A 30 1.51 -3.56 2.58
N ALA A 31 1.72 -3.83 3.87
CA ALA A 31 1.29 -2.96 4.96
C ALA A 31 2.04 -1.61 4.93
N THR A 32 3.34 -1.63 4.63
CA THR A 32 4.14 -0.40 4.49
C THR A 32 3.60 0.48 3.36
N VAL A 33 3.33 -0.11 2.19
CA VAL A 33 2.71 0.59 1.06
C VAL A 33 1.35 1.14 1.47
N LEU A 34 0.47 0.32 2.06
CA LEU A 34 -0.85 0.75 2.49
C LEU A 34 -0.78 1.96 3.44
N ILE A 35 0.09 1.92 4.44
CA ILE A 35 0.28 3.03 5.40
C ILE A 35 0.83 4.27 4.70
N ALA A 36 1.83 4.12 3.84
CA ALA A 36 2.45 5.24 3.14
C ALA A 36 1.45 6.00 2.27
N PHE A 37 0.59 5.29 1.55
CA PHE A 37 -0.42 5.90 0.68
C PHE A 37 -1.62 6.47 1.45
N ASN A 38 -1.85 6.05 2.70
CA ASN A 38 -2.94 6.51 3.57
C ASN A 38 -2.55 7.59 4.59
N THR A 39 -1.32 8.09 4.54
CA THR A 39 -0.84 9.09 5.50
C THR A 39 -0.70 10.46 4.83
N ASP A 40 -1.51 11.44 5.26
CA ASP A 40 -1.43 12.85 4.82
C ASP A 40 0.00 13.40 4.84
N SER A 41 0.77 13.04 5.87
CA SER A 41 2.14 13.52 6.07
C SER A 41 3.09 13.14 4.93
N VAL A 42 2.84 12.06 4.18
CA VAL A 42 3.70 11.66 3.05
C VAL A 42 3.52 12.62 1.89
N TYR A 43 2.27 13.00 1.60
CA TYR A 43 1.93 13.94 0.53
C TYR A 43 2.38 15.36 0.88
N THR A 44 2.08 15.85 2.08
CA THR A 44 2.44 17.21 2.49
C THR A 44 3.96 17.42 2.51
N ARG A 45 4.73 16.46 3.05
CA ARG A 45 6.19 16.50 3.00
C ARG A 45 6.73 16.47 1.57
N GLY A 46 6.11 15.69 0.68
CA GLY A 46 6.46 15.68 -0.74
C GLY A 46 6.23 17.04 -1.40
N PHE A 47 5.07 17.65 -1.16
CA PHE A 47 4.73 18.96 -1.69
C PHE A 47 5.66 20.06 -1.20
N GLU A 48 5.99 20.06 0.09
CA GLU A 48 6.96 20.98 0.69
C GLU A 48 8.37 20.76 0.12
N LYS A 49 8.84 19.51 0.09
CA LYS A 49 10.19 19.14 -0.39
C LYS A 49 10.43 19.58 -1.84
N TYR A 50 9.42 19.49 -2.69
CA TYR A 50 9.52 19.89 -4.09
C TYR A 50 9.04 21.30 -4.39
N SER A 51 8.64 22.05 -3.35
CA SER A 51 8.09 23.41 -3.42
C SER A 51 6.97 23.51 -4.45
N ILE A 52 6.08 22.51 -4.46
CA ILE A 52 5.02 22.38 -5.47
C ILE A 52 4.15 23.62 -5.51
N SER A 53 3.73 24.12 -4.34
CA SER A 53 2.93 25.34 -4.23
C SER A 53 3.56 26.53 -4.95
N GLN A 54 4.88 26.71 -4.81
CA GLN A 54 5.60 27.81 -5.45
C GLN A 54 5.80 27.61 -6.96
N LYS A 55 5.94 26.36 -7.42
CA LYS A 55 6.15 26.03 -8.83
C LYS A 55 4.87 26.02 -9.66
N THR A 56 3.76 25.60 -9.06
CA THR A 56 2.47 25.47 -9.75
C THR A 56 1.50 26.60 -9.44
N GLY A 57 1.76 27.38 -8.37
CA GLY A 57 0.86 28.41 -7.87
C GLY A 57 -0.31 27.88 -7.05
N ILE A 58 -0.40 26.57 -6.83
CA ILE A 58 -1.48 25.93 -6.06
C ILE A 58 -1.25 26.20 -4.57
N SER A 59 -2.28 26.63 -3.84
CA SER A 59 -2.14 26.90 -2.40
C SER A 59 -1.89 25.62 -1.58
N SER A 60 -1.17 25.72 -0.45
CA SER A 60 -0.94 24.56 0.42
C SER A 60 -2.24 23.91 0.92
N SER A 61 -3.28 24.71 1.16
CA SER A 61 -4.62 24.22 1.52
C SER A 61 -5.27 23.41 0.42
N GLU A 62 -5.09 23.80 -0.84
CA GLU A 62 -5.63 23.10 -1.99
C GLU A 62 -4.85 21.80 -2.28
N LEU A 63 -3.53 21.83 -2.12
CA LEU A 63 -2.70 20.63 -2.16
C LEU A 63 -3.10 19.60 -1.09
N LEU A 64 -3.49 20.04 0.10
CA LEU A 64 -4.02 19.16 1.14
C LEU A 64 -5.35 18.52 0.70
N ASN A 65 -6.25 19.29 0.09
CA ASN A 65 -7.51 18.74 -0.43
C ASN A 65 -7.26 17.72 -1.53
N ILE A 66 -6.36 18.02 -2.48
CA ILE A 66 -5.93 17.09 -3.54
C ILE A 66 -5.37 15.79 -2.93
N SER A 67 -4.56 15.88 -1.87
CA SER A 67 -4.03 14.68 -1.21
C SER A 67 -5.12 13.79 -0.58
N LYS A 68 -6.20 14.39 -0.07
CA LYS A 68 -7.35 13.65 0.47
C LYS A 68 -8.16 13.00 -0.64
N ASP A 69 -8.33 13.68 -1.76
CA ASP A 69 -9.03 13.12 -2.92
C ASP A 69 -8.25 11.95 -3.54
N LEU A 70 -6.92 12.05 -3.62
CA LEU A 70 -6.05 10.94 -4.02
C LEU A 70 -6.17 9.74 -3.08
N GLN A 71 -6.12 9.97 -1.76
CA GLN A 71 -6.33 8.91 -0.79
C GLN A 71 -7.71 8.27 -0.93
N LYS A 72 -8.75 9.08 -1.09
CA LYS A 72 -10.12 8.60 -1.29
C LYS A 72 -10.24 7.77 -2.57
N TYR A 73 -9.55 8.14 -3.64
CA TYR A 73 -9.51 7.36 -4.88
C TYR A 73 -8.87 5.99 -4.67
N PHE A 74 -7.71 5.93 -4.03
CA PHE A 74 -7.03 4.64 -3.80
C PHE A 74 -7.77 3.72 -2.80
N ASN A 75 -8.59 4.27 -1.90
CA ASN A 75 -9.34 3.50 -0.92
C ASN A 75 -10.80 3.22 -1.33
N ASN A 76 -11.20 3.57 -2.54
CA ASN A 76 -12.57 3.37 -3.01
C ASN A 76 -12.57 2.45 -4.23
N ASP A 77 -13.49 1.48 -4.26
CA ASP A 77 -13.70 0.60 -5.40
C ASP A 77 -14.34 1.32 -6.61
N LYS A 78 -14.61 2.64 -6.48
CA LYS A 78 -15.09 3.47 -7.58
C LYS A 78 -13.95 3.81 -8.53
N GLU A 79 -14.12 3.38 -9.78
CA GLU A 79 -13.16 3.45 -10.88
C GLU A 79 -12.66 4.87 -11.24
N LEU A 80 -13.38 5.94 -10.88
CA LEU A 80 -13.12 7.30 -11.34
C LEU A 80 -13.11 8.34 -10.21
N LEU A 81 -12.17 9.29 -10.30
CA LEU A 81 -12.17 10.55 -9.56
C LEU A 81 -13.41 11.39 -9.96
N ASP A 82 -14.13 11.93 -8.97
CA ASP A 82 -15.22 12.87 -9.23
C ASP A 82 -14.62 14.25 -9.56
N THR A 83 -14.46 14.55 -10.85
CA THR A 83 -13.80 15.78 -11.34
C THR A 83 -14.79 16.92 -11.58
N LYS A 84 -15.87 17.03 -10.81
CA LYS A 84 -16.78 18.17 -10.95
C LYS A 84 -16.09 19.46 -10.48
N ALA A 85 -15.59 20.19 -11.48
CA ALA A 85 -15.16 21.59 -11.41
C ALA A 85 -16.35 22.55 -11.23
#